data_AF-A0A1Q9WNM0-F1
#
_entry.id   AF-A0A1Q9WNM0-F1
#
_cell.length_a   1.000
_cell.length_b   1.000
_cell.length_c   1.000
_cell.angle_alpha   90.00
_cell.angle_beta   90.00
_cell.angle_gamma   90.00
#
_symmetry.space_group_name_H-M   'P 1'
#
loop_
_entity.id
_entity.type
_entity.pdbx_description
1 polymer ?
#
loop_
_entity_poly.entity_id
_entity_poly.type
_entity_poly.pdbx_seq_one_letter_code
_entity_poly.pdbx_strand_id
1 'polypeptide(L)'
;MEGIDLALGLKPTARLIDHLSNQSLYALIGEQIMDACRLLDQCVFRIQANESSYLNSLCIEAVRMEGSIFQHAETPRTSRLADWIRHFTCCESASDEEAYAAYAMACAVKAIESLSDWMQASEQKVISKNWRILELPWEEFCQAVSTEINPDGRVVALESYVAHLEVVTSLISLYDDDITELASAAIKTAIRRKGGILSGKDRNEEMSARDAAILKQADNLRDQGLPRRNLATHVHRWLEDQIALPPKQRPTWLPSEIEKALTRRQVDAILTKHDLM
;
A
#
# COMPACT_ATOMS: atom_id res chain seq x y z
N MET A 1 14.19 36.60 -10.15
CA MET A 1 15.36 36.09 -9.42
C MET A 1 15.00 34.68 -8.98
N GLU A 2 14.84 33.73 -9.90
CA GLU A 2 15.91 33.01 -10.61
C GLU A 2 16.95 32.43 -9.66
N GLY A 3 16.97 31.08 -9.63
CA GLY A 3 17.89 30.27 -8.85
C GLY A 3 17.33 28.88 -8.50
N ILE A 4 16.73 28.16 -9.46
CA ILE A 4 16.68 26.70 -9.36
C ILE A 4 18.07 26.23 -9.79
N ASP A 5 18.87 25.72 -8.85
CA ASP A 5 20.13 25.05 -9.18
C ASP A 5 19.92 23.54 -9.08
N LEU A 6 19.60 22.96 -10.24
CA LEU A 6 19.43 21.53 -10.53
C LEU A 6 20.70 20.96 -11.20
N ALA A 7 21.88 21.55 -10.97
CA ALA A 7 23.07 21.19 -11.72
C ALA A 7 23.75 19.90 -11.23
N LEU A 8 23.32 18.79 -11.83
CA LEU A 8 24.20 17.77 -12.43
C LEU A 8 24.88 16.75 -11.51
N GLY A 9 24.09 15.88 -10.91
CA GLY A 9 24.48 14.52 -10.53
C GLY A 9 23.31 13.58 -10.82
N LEU A 10 23.53 12.42 -11.45
CA LEU A 10 22.48 11.42 -11.57
C LEU A 10 21.92 11.15 -10.17
N LYS A 11 20.61 11.30 -9.96
CA LYS A 11 19.96 10.73 -8.76
C LYS A 11 20.32 9.24 -8.74
N PRO A 12 21.02 8.74 -7.70
CA PRO A 12 21.44 7.34 -7.63
C PRO A 12 20.31 6.37 -7.95
N THR A 13 19.08 6.69 -7.54
CA THR A 13 17.91 5.82 -7.76
C THR A 13 17.20 6.01 -9.10
N ALA A 14 17.66 6.88 -10.01
CA ALA A 14 16.95 7.14 -11.28
C ALA A 14 16.75 5.86 -12.11
N ARG A 15 17.79 5.02 -12.22
CA ARG A 15 17.70 3.73 -12.91
C ARG A 15 16.81 2.71 -12.18
N LEU A 16 16.76 2.77 -10.85
CA LEU A 16 15.88 1.92 -10.06
C LEU A 16 14.42 2.30 -10.31
N ILE A 17 14.11 3.60 -10.30
CA ILE A 17 12.76 4.11 -10.61
C ILE A 17 12.35 3.71 -12.02
N ASP A 18 13.23 3.87 -13.01
CA ASP A 18 12.98 3.45 -14.39
C ASP A 18 12.75 1.94 -14.51
N HIS A 19 13.52 1.13 -13.80
CA HIS A 19 13.31 -0.31 -13.78
C HIS A 19 11.97 -0.70 -13.14
N LEU A 20 11.64 -0.13 -11.99
CA LEU A 20 10.41 -0.44 -11.25
C LEU A 20 9.15 0.11 -11.95
N SER A 21 9.25 1.24 -12.66
CA SER A 21 8.13 1.84 -13.39
C SER A 21 7.63 0.98 -14.55
N ASN A 22 8.47 0.07 -15.04
CA ASN A 22 8.12 -0.93 -16.04
C ASN A 22 7.34 -2.13 -15.47
N GLN A 23 7.04 -2.17 -14.17
CA GLN A 23 6.17 -3.20 -13.59
C GLN A 23 4.69 -2.81 -13.69
N SER A 24 3.82 -3.78 -13.97
CA SER A 24 2.40 -3.53 -14.26
C SER A 24 1.62 -2.87 -13.12
N LEU A 25 2.06 -3.09 -11.87
CA LEU A 25 1.42 -2.61 -10.66
C LEU A 25 2.09 -1.36 -10.07
N TYR A 26 3.10 -0.79 -10.73
CA TYR A 26 3.84 0.37 -10.24
C TYR A 26 2.92 1.56 -9.94
N ALA A 27 1.92 1.81 -10.79
CA ALA A 27 0.97 2.91 -10.61
C ALA A 27 0.22 2.86 -9.27
N LEU A 28 0.10 1.68 -8.65
CA LEU A 28 -0.56 1.54 -7.36
C LEU A 28 0.33 2.01 -6.21
N ILE A 29 1.63 1.80 -6.27
CA ILE A 29 2.57 2.00 -5.15
C ILE A 29 3.73 2.97 -5.47
N GLY A 30 3.72 3.57 -6.65
CA GLY A 30 4.83 4.40 -7.15
C GLY A 30 5.11 5.59 -6.25
N GLU A 31 4.11 6.15 -5.57
CA GLU A 31 4.30 7.19 -4.55
C GLU A 31 5.22 6.70 -3.41
N GLN A 32 5.01 5.48 -2.90
CA GLN A 32 5.83 4.90 -1.84
C GLN A 32 7.25 4.56 -2.33
N ILE A 33 7.39 4.03 -3.55
CA ILE A 33 8.71 3.80 -4.15
C ILE A 33 9.47 5.12 -4.28
N MET A 34 8.82 6.19 -4.76
CA MET A 34 9.44 7.50 -4.89
C MET A 34 9.87 8.08 -3.54
N ASP A 35 9.05 7.92 -2.50
CA ASP A 35 9.38 8.40 -1.15
C ASP A 35 10.60 7.66 -0.58
N ALA A 36 10.66 6.33 -0.70
CA ALA A 36 11.84 5.54 -0.29
C ALA A 36 13.08 5.84 -1.13
N CYS A 37 12.93 6.09 -2.44
CA CYS A 37 14.03 6.50 -3.30
C CYS A 37 14.62 7.87 -2.90
N ARG A 38 13.79 8.82 -2.45
CA ARG A 38 14.30 10.09 -1.91
C ARG A 38 15.13 9.88 -0.64
N LEU A 39 14.68 8.97 0.23
CA LEU A 39 15.44 8.58 1.42
C LEU A 39 16.80 7.96 1.03
N LEU A 40 16.82 7.08 0.02
CA LEU A 40 18.06 6.50 -0.50
C LEU A 40 19.00 7.54 -1.09
N ASP A 41 18.50 8.43 -1.96
CA ASP A 41 19.31 9.50 -2.54
C ASP A 41 19.96 10.37 -1.46
N GLN A 42 19.22 10.68 -0.38
CA GLN A 42 19.73 11.48 0.75
C GLN A 42 20.84 10.74 1.51
N CYS A 43 20.66 9.44 1.77
CA CYS A 43 21.68 8.65 2.44
C CYS A 43 22.94 8.47 1.58
N VAL A 44 22.77 8.24 0.27
CA VAL A 44 23.90 8.10 -0.66
C VAL A 44 24.74 9.38 -0.69
N PHE A 45 24.11 10.56 -0.70
CA PHE A 45 24.83 11.83 -0.64
C PHE A 45 25.72 11.93 0.60
N ARG A 46 25.24 11.48 1.77
CA ARG A 46 26.03 11.49 3.01
C ARG A 46 27.21 10.53 3.00
N ILE A 47 27.06 9.38 2.36
CA ILE A 47 28.12 8.37 2.25
C ILE A 47 29.17 8.77 1.19
N GLN A 48 28.75 9.39 0.08
CA GLN A 48 29.64 9.80 -1.01
C GLN A 48 30.58 10.97 -0.67
N ALA A 49 30.39 11.65 0.45
CA ALA A 49 31.34 12.67 0.93
C ALA A 49 32.75 12.11 1.21
N ASN A 50 32.90 10.78 1.35
CA ASN A 50 34.18 10.09 1.61
C ASN A 50 34.41 8.93 0.60
N GLU A 51 34.78 9.21 -0.65
CA GLU A 51 34.99 8.21 -1.70
C GLU A 51 36.01 7.09 -1.33
N SER A 52 35.53 5.97 -0.80
CA SER A 52 36.34 4.77 -0.58
C SER A 52 35.57 3.49 -0.92
N SER A 53 36.25 2.49 -1.50
CA SER A 53 35.67 1.18 -1.85
C SER A 53 35.07 0.44 -0.65
N TYR A 54 35.49 0.82 0.54
CA TYR A 54 35.02 0.34 1.82
C TYR A 54 33.57 0.73 2.12
N LEU A 55 33.12 1.93 1.73
CA LEU A 55 31.73 2.37 1.95
C LEU A 55 30.72 1.64 1.07
N ASN A 56 31.13 1.18 -0.12
CA ASN A 56 30.28 0.30 -0.93
C ASN A 56 30.08 -1.06 -0.23
N SER A 57 31.12 -1.58 0.42
CA SER A 57 31.02 -2.83 1.19
C SER A 57 30.12 -2.66 2.41
N LEU A 58 30.22 -1.53 3.12
CA LEU A 58 29.34 -1.16 4.23
C LEU A 58 27.86 -1.17 3.79
N CYS A 59 27.52 -0.48 2.69
CA CYS A 59 26.13 -0.39 2.23
C CYS A 59 25.57 -1.76 1.80
N ILE A 60 26.36 -2.54 1.05
CA ILE A 60 25.94 -3.86 0.57
C ILE A 60 25.71 -4.82 1.74
N GLU A 61 26.65 -4.87 2.69
CA GLU A 61 26.53 -5.76 3.84
C GLU A 61 25.46 -5.27 4.82
N ALA A 62 25.22 -3.96 4.95
CA ALA A 62 24.12 -3.43 5.75
C ALA A 62 22.75 -3.90 5.22
N VAL A 63 22.54 -3.87 3.89
CA VAL A 63 21.32 -4.42 3.25
C VAL A 63 21.20 -5.92 3.50
N ARG A 64 22.30 -6.66 3.34
CA ARG A 64 22.32 -8.12 3.52
C ARG A 64 22.06 -8.54 4.96
N MET A 65 22.57 -7.78 5.92
CA MET A 65 22.51 -8.08 7.35
C MET A 65 21.40 -7.30 8.09
N GLU A 66 20.56 -6.56 7.37
CA GLU A 66 19.54 -5.65 7.93
C GLU A 66 18.72 -6.32 9.03
N GLY A 67 18.14 -7.50 8.78
CA GLY A 67 17.34 -8.21 9.77
C GLY A 67 18.13 -8.69 11.00
N SER A 68 19.43 -8.97 10.86
CA SER A 68 20.30 -9.31 12.01
C SER A 68 20.64 -8.07 12.82
N ILE A 69 20.91 -6.94 12.16
CA ILE A 69 21.14 -5.63 12.80
C ILE A 69 19.88 -5.20 13.56
N PHE A 70 18.70 -5.35 12.93
CA PHE A 70 17.40 -5.01 13.51
C PHE A 70 17.15 -5.70 14.86
N GLN A 71 17.34 -7.03 14.93
CA GLN A 71 17.15 -7.80 16.16
C GLN A 71 18.03 -7.32 17.33
N HIS A 72 19.19 -6.74 17.05
CA HIS A 72 20.11 -6.22 18.06
C HIS A 72 19.82 -4.76 18.40
N ALA A 73 19.27 -3.99 17.46
CA ALA A 73 18.81 -2.62 17.66
C ALA A 73 17.60 -2.52 18.60
N GLU A 74 16.75 -3.55 18.66
CA GLU A 74 15.57 -3.63 19.53
C GLU A 74 15.90 -3.89 21.02
N THR A 75 17.15 -4.24 21.36
CA THR A 75 17.56 -4.42 22.78
C THR A 75 17.95 -3.07 23.40
N PRO A 76 17.67 -2.82 24.70
CA PRO A 76 17.65 -1.47 25.25
C PRO A 76 19.05 -0.89 25.35
N ARG A 77 19.45 -0.18 24.28
CA ARG A 77 20.33 0.99 24.19
C ARG A 77 20.59 1.26 22.70
N THR A 78 19.79 2.15 22.14
CA THR A 78 20.03 2.90 20.87
C THR A 78 21.40 3.62 20.82
N SER A 79 22.17 3.59 21.90
CA SER A 79 23.54 4.13 21.98
C SER A 79 24.63 3.25 21.33
N ARG A 80 24.29 2.08 20.76
CA ARG A 80 25.26 1.15 20.15
C ARG A 80 24.89 0.67 18.75
N LEU A 81 23.89 1.28 18.10
CA LEU A 81 23.48 0.85 16.77
C LEU A 81 24.65 0.94 15.77
N ALA A 82 25.43 2.02 15.79
CA ALA A 82 26.62 2.15 14.96
C ALA A 82 27.62 1.00 15.21
N ASP A 83 27.85 0.63 16.47
CA ASP A 83 28.73 -0.49 16.81
C ASP A 83 28.22 -1.82 16.25
N TRP A 84 26.91 -2.07 16.32
CA TRP A 84 26.31 -3.27 15.73
C TRP A 84 26.41 -3.28 14.21
N ILE A 85 26.14 -2.15 13.56
CA ILE A 85 26.28 -2.02 12.11
C ILE A 85 27.72 -2.31 11.71
N ARG A 86 28.71 -1.66 12.34
CA ARG A 86 30.14 -1.92 12.08
C ARG A 86 30.51 -3.39 12.31
N HIS A 87 30.00 -4.00 13.38
CA HIS A 87 30.23 -5.41 13.69
C HIS A 87 29.69 -6.35 12.61
N PHE A 88 28.42 -6.19 12.21
CA PHE A 88 27.77 -7.06 11.24
C PHE A 88 28.27 -6.85 9.81
N THR A 89 28.69 -5.63 9.48
CA THR A 89 29.23 -5.30 8.15
C THR A 89 30.73 -5.53 8.03
N CYS A 90 31.41 -5.88 9.13
CA CYS A 90 32.87 -5.93 9.23
C CYS A 90 33.55 -4.61 8.86
N CYS A 91 32.85 -3.49 9.09
CA CYS A 91 33.29 -2.14 8.78
C CYS A 91 33.59 -1.35 10.06
N GLU A 92 34.65 -1.71 10.78
CA GLU A 92 35.06 -1.08 12.04
C GLU A 92 35.45 0.41 11.95
N SER A 93 35.96 0.88 10.81
CA SER A 93 36.41 2.26 10.62
C SER A 93 35.30 3.22 10.16
N ALA A 94 34.06 2.74 9.98
CA ALA A 94 32.96 3.61 9.57
C ALA A 94 32.59 4.58 10.70
N SER A 95 32.34 5.83 10.38
CA SER A 95 31.80 6.79 11.35
C SER A 95 30.39 6.39 11.77
N ASP A 96 29.92 6.94 12.89
CA ASP A 96 28.54 6.72 13.32
C ASP A 96 27.54 7.23 12.27
N GLU A 97 27.82 8.38 11.65
CA GLU A 97 26.99 8.94 10.58
C GLU A 97 26.94 8.03 9.34
N GLU A 98 28.09 7.49 8.93
CA GLU A 98 28.19 6.54 7.81
C GLU A 98 27.43 5.24 8.11
N ALA A 99 27.57 4.73 9.34
CA ALA A 99 26.85 3.55 9.79
C ALA A 99 25.33 3.79 9.78
N TYR A 100 24.86 4.89 10.37
CA TYR A 100 23.42 5.22 10.39
C TYR A 100 22.86 5.44 8.99
N ALA A 101 23.57 6.16 8.11
CA ALA A 101 23.15 6.34 6.73
C ALA A 101 23.08 5.01 5.97
N ALA A 102 24.08 4.13 6.14
CA ALA A 102 24.07 2.82 5.49
C ALA A 102 22.91 1.93 5.99
N TYR A 103 22.58 2.00 7.28
CA TYR A 103 21.44 1.25 7.81
C TYR A 103 20.10 1.84 7.39
N ALA A 104 19.96 3.17 7.34
CA ALA A 104 18.76 3.80 6.78
C ALA A 104 18.57 3.44 5.29
N MET A 105 19.65 3.33 4.51
CA MET A 105 19.61 2.79 3.16
C MET A 105 19.13 1.35 3.13
N ALA A 106 19.63 0.50 4.03
CA ALA A 106 19.21 -0.88 4.13
C ALA A 106 17.70 -0.98 4.37
N CYS A 107 17.16 -0.23 5.32
CA CYS A 107 15.73 -0.14 5.59
C CYS A 107 14.94 0.32 4.36
N ALA A 108 15.39 1.36 3.66
CA ALA A 108 14.72 1.86 2.46
C ALA A 108 14.73 0.85 1.30
N VAL A 109 15.85 0.13 1.11
CA VAL A 109 15.95 -0.98 0.14
C VAL A 109 14.95 -2.08 0.50
N LYS A 110 14.90 -2.52 1.77
CA LYS A 110 13.95 -3.56 2.22
C LYS A 110 12.49 -3.13 2.07
N ALA A 111 12.21 -1.85 2.29
CA ALA A 111 10.89 -1.29 2.05
C ALA A 111 10.52 -1.35 0.55
N ILE A 112 11.44 -1.01 -0.36
CA ILE A 112 11.24 -1.13 -1.82
C ILE A 112 11.12 -2.60 -2.26
N GLU A 113 11.95 -3.50 -1.72
CA GLU A 113 11.89 -4.94 -2.00
C GLU A 113 10.51 -5.50 -1.64
N SER A 114 9.98 -5.19 -0.46
CA SER A 114 8.64 -5.63 -0.02
C SER A 114 7.54 -5.23 -1.02
N LEU A 115 7.65 -4.03 -1.58
CA LEU A 115 6.72 -3.52 -2.57
C LEU A 115 6.90 -4.17 -3.95
N SER A 116 8.14 -4.37 -4.39
CA SER A 116 8.47 -5.03 -5.65
C SER A 116 8.06 -6.51 -5.64
N ASP A 117 8.34 -7.22 -4.55
CA ASP A 117 7.96 -8.62 -4.37
C ASP A 117 6.43 -8.77 -4.43
N TRP A 118 5.70 -7.86 -3.81
CA TRP A 118 4.24 -7.84 -3.92
C TRP A 118 3.77 -7.61 -5.37
N MET A 119 4.35 -6.67 -6.10
CA MET A 119 3.98 -6.42 -7.50
C MET A 119 4.18 -7.68 -8.34
N GLN A 120 5.37 -8.28 -8.30
CA GLN A 120 5.72 -9.47 -9.08
C GLN A 120 4.88 -10.68 -8.70
N ALA A 121 4.73 -10.97 -7.40
CA ALA A 121 3.94 -12.10 -6.94
C ALA A 121 2.45 -11.94 -7.27
N SER A 122 1.94 -10.72 -7.25
CA SER A 122 0.54 -10.44 -7.59
C SER A 122 0.30 -10.58 -9.10
N GLU A 123 1.18 -10.04 -9.93
CA GLU A 123 1.13 -10.19 -11.39
C GLU A 123 1.17 -11.68 -11.79
N GLN A 124 2.14 -12.44 -11.26
CA GLN A 124 2.25 -13.88 -11.54
C GLN A 124 0.99 -14.65 -11.14
N LYS A 125 0.36 -14.29 -10.01
CA LYS A 125 -0.92 -14.91 -9.59
C LYS A 125 -2.03 -14.64 -10.60
N VAL A 126 -2.14 -13.41 -11.14
CA VAL A 126 -3.16 -13.09 -12.15
C VAL A 126 -2.86 -13.83 -13.46
N ILE A 127 -1.62 -13.80 -13.93
CA ILE A 127 -1.18 -14.53 -15.16
C ILE A 127 -1.47 -16.02 -15.03
N SER A 128 -1.21 -16.62 -13.86
CA SER A 128 -1.45 -18.06 -13.64
C SER A 128 -2.92 -18.46 -13.75
N LYS A 129 -3.85 -17.53 -13.45
CA LYS A 129 -5.30 -17.75 -13.57
C LYS A 129 -5.80 -17.49 -14.99
N ASN A 130 -5.22 -16.50 -15.66
CA ASN A 130 -5.63 -16.08 -16.99
C ASN A 130 -4.43 -15.67 -17.85
N TRP A 131 -3.74 -16.65 -18.43
CA TRP A 131 -2.52 -16.41 -19.21
C TRP A 131 -2.77 -15.55 -20.46
N ARG A 132 -4.00 -15.51 -20.98
CA ARG A 132 -4.37 -14.73 -22.18
C ARG A 132 -4.20 -13.23 -22.01
N ILE A 133 -4.14 -12.73 -20.77
CA ILE A 133 -3.88 -11.31 -20.51
C ILE A 133 -2.50 -10.87 -21.04
N LEU A 134 -1.56 -11.79 -21.24
CA LEU A 134 -0.24 -11.51 -21.82
C LEU A 134 -0.30 -11.12 -23.30
N GLU A 135 -1.40 -11.41 -23.99
CA GLU A 135 -1.62 -11.02 -25.38
C GLU A 135 -2.14 -9.58 -25.52
N LEU A 136 -2.51 -8.94 -24.40
CA LEU A 136 -3.04 -7.58 -24.37
C LEU A 136 -1.92 -6.55 -24.60
N PRO A 137 -2.23 -5.40 -25.22
CA PRO A 137 -1.36 -4.23 -25.18
C PRO A 137 -1.00 -3.84 -23.74
N TRP A 138 0.18 -3.26 -23.53
CA TRP A 138 0.72 -2.98 -22.19
C TRP A 138 -0.25 -2.26 -21.25
N GLU A 139 -0.94 -1.21 -21.73
CA GLU A 139 -1.90 -0.46 -20.90
C GLU A 139 -3.11 -1.31 -20.49
N GLU A 140 -3.62 -2.13 -21.42
CA GLU A 140 -4.74 -3.06 -21.16
C GLU A 140 -4.30 -4.20 -20.23
N PHE A 141 -3.08 -4.70 -20.39
CA PHE A 141 -2.48 -5.67 -19.47
C PHE A 141 -2.38 -5.11 -18.05
N CYS A 142 -1.80 -3.92 -17.87
CA CYS A 142 -1.70 -3.26 -16.57
C CYS A 142 -3.06 -3.05 -15.92
N GLN A 143 -4.06 -2.63 -16.69
CA GLN A 143 -5.43 -2.46 -16.22
C GLN A 143 -6.08 -3.80 -15.83
N ALA A 144 -5.91 -4.84 -16.64
CA ALA A 144 -6.44 -6.17 -16.38
C ALA A 144 -5.84 -6.75 -15.10
N VAL A 145 -4.51 -6.69 -14.95
CA VAL A 145 -3.82 -7.13 -13.72
C VAL A 145 -4.32 -6.34 -12.52
N SER A 146 -4.36 -5.02 -12.59
CA SER A 146 -4.79 -4.15 -11.48
C SER A 146 -6.24 -4.40 -11.04
N THR A 147 -7.11 -4.88 -11.92
CA THR A 147 -8.52 -5.17 -11.61
C THR A 147 -8.69 -6.51 -10.88
N GLU A 148 -7.80 -7.46 -11.13
CA GLU A 148 -7.88 -8.85 -10.64
C GLU A 148 -7.10 -9.09 -9.33
N ILE A 149 -6.28 -8.14 -8.89
CA ILE A 149 -5.49 -8.29 -7.66
C ILE A 149 -6.33 -8.17 -6.40
N ASN A 150 -6.00 -8.99 -5.40
CA ASN A 150 -6.55 -8.84 -4.06
C ASN A 150 -5.93 -7.61 -3.36
N PRO A 151 -6.73 -6.61 -2.92
CA PRO A 151 -6.23 -5.45 -2.19
C PRO A 151 -5.53 -5.79 -0.87
N ASP A 152 -5.84 -6.92 -0.24
CA ASP A 152 -5.24 -7.32 1.04
C ASP A 152 -3.73 -7.57 0.91
N GLY A 153 -3.28 -8.14 -0.21
CA GLY A 153 -1.85 -8.33 -0.46
C GLY A 153 -1.09 -7.00 -0.50
N ARG A 154 -1.74 -5.95 -1.02
CA ARG A 154 -1.19 -4.60 -1.06
C ARG A 154 -1.12 -3.97 0.33
N VAL A 155 -2.13 -4.21 1.17
CA VAL A 155 -2.13 -3.75 2.56
C VAL A 155 -0.95 -4.35 3.32
N VAL A 156 -0.72 -5.66 3.19
CA VAL A 156 0.43 -6.34 3.84
C VAL A 156 1.78 -5.79 3.33
N ALA A 157 1.89 -5.51 2.04
CA ALA A 157 3.10 -4.91 1.47
C ALA A 157 3.36 -3.50 2.02
N LEU A 158 2.31 -2.67 2.16
CA LEU A 158 2.40 -1.34 2.77
C LEU A 158 2.74 -1.42 4.27
N GLU A 159 2.28 -2.43 4.98
CA GLU A 159 2.65 -2.66 6.39
C GLU A 159 4.11 -3.06 6.54
N SER A 160 4.61 -3.94 5.66
CA SER A 160 6.02 -4.34 5.63
C SER A 160 6.91 -3.15 5.29
N TYR A 161 6.51 -2.33 4.30
CA TYR A 161 7.15 -1.07 3.96
C TYR A 161 7.26 -0.13 5.17
N VAL A 162 6.15 0.06 5.90
CA VAL A 162 6.13 0.92 7.10
C VAL A 162 7.05 0.36 8.18
N ALA A 163 6.99 -0.94 8.46
CA ALA A 163 7.81 -1.57 9.50
C ALA A 163 9.30 -1.34 9.27
N HIS A 164 9.79 -1.47 8.03
CA HIS A 164 11.19 -1.19 7.72
C HIS A 164 11.58 0.28 7.93
N LEU A 165 10.69 1.23 7.61
CA LEU A 165 10.97 2.66 7.78
C LEU A 165 10.78 3.16 9.22
N GLU A 166 9.90 2.54 10.01
CA GLU A 166 9.69 2.88 11.42
C GLU A 166 10.97 2.70 12.24
N VAL A 167 11.81 1.75 11.86
CA VAL A 167 13.13 1.58 12.48
C VAL A 167 13.93 2.86 12.40
N VAL A 168 13.97 3.51 11.23
CA VAL A 168 14.74 4.75 10.98
C VAL A 168 14.26 5.88 11.89
N THR A 169 12.94 6.03 12.07
CA THR A 169 12.38 7.10 12.90
C THR A 169 12.52 6.85 14.40
N SER A 170 12.75 5.59 14.81
CA SER A 170 13.00 5.20 16.19
C SER A 170 14.47 5.38 16.64
N LEU A 171 15.38 5.69 15.71
CA LEU A 171 16.80 5.87 16.00
C LEU A 171 17.03 7.24 16.66
N ILE A 172 17.29 7.24 17.97
CA ILE A 172 17.56 8.45 18.77
C ILE A 172 18.72 9.28 18.19
N SER A 173 19.70 8.64 17.54
CA SER A 173 20.83 9.30 16.89
C SER A 173 20.47 10.11 15.65
N LEU A 174 19.26 9.94 15.10
CA LEU A 174 18.74 10.66 13.93
C LEU A 174 17.54 11.56 14.28
N TYR A 175 17.30 11.86 15.57
CA TYR A 175 16.06 12.49 16.03
C TYR A 175 15.80 13.93 15.50
N ASP A 176 16.79 14.59 14.90
CA ASP A 176 16.67 15.94 14.31
C ASP A 176 17.30 15.99 12.90
N ASP A 177 17.12 14.90 12.18
CA ASP A 177 17.82 14.60 10.93
C ASP A 177 16.86 14.58 9.74
N ASP A 178 17.29 15.11 8.58
CA ASP A 178 16.48 15.11 7.35
C ASP A 178 16.09 13.70 6.88
N ILE A 179 16.89 12.67 7.19
CA ILE A 179 16.57 11.25 6.95
C ILE A 179 15.34 10.83 7.77
N THR A 180 15.25 11.24 9.03
CA THR A 180 14.11 10.92 9.92
C THR A 180 12.85 11.63 9.47
N GLU A 181 12.96 12.88 9.01
CA GLU A 181 11.82 13.62 8.45
C GLU A 181 11.29 12.96 7.17
N LEU A 182 12.19 12.57 6.26
CA LEU A 182 11.86 11.87 5.02
C LEU A 182 11.18 10.51 5.30
N ALA A 183 11.75 9.71 6.22
CA ALA A 183 11.16 8.44 6.63
C ALA A 183 9.78 8.63 7.28
N SER A 184 9.63 9.62 8.16
CA SER A 184 8.36 9.95 8.81
C SER A 184 7.29 10.39 7.81
N ALA A 185 7.65 11.18 6.80
CA ALA A 185 6.73 11.58 5.73
C ALA A 185 6.31 10.38 4.88
N ALA A 186 7.27 9.52 4.51
CA ALA A 186 7.01 8.30 3.75
C ALA A 186 6.05 7.34 4.48
N ILE A 187 6.25 7.14 5.79
CA ILE A 187 5.37 6.33 6.64
C ILE A 187 3.94 6.92 6.66
N LYS A 188 3.80 8.23 6.88
CA LYS A 188 2.49 8.90 6.90
C LYS A 188 1.75 8.71 5.57
N THR A 189 2.45 8.86 4.45
CA THR A 189 1.86 8.64 3.12
C THR A 189 1.40 7.20 2.94
N ALA A 190 2.22 6.22 3.33
CA ALA A 190 1.87 4.79 3.26
C ALA A 190 0.66 4.43 4.15
N ILE A 191 0.62 4.92 5.40
CA ILE A 191 -0.51 4.71 6.33
C ILE A 191 -1.80 5.32 5.76
N ARG A 192 -1.73 6.55 5.23
CA ARG A 192 -2.87 7.20 4.58
C ARG A 192 -3.37 6.36 3.39
N ARG A 193 -2.45 5.85 2.57
CA ARG A 193 -2.81 5.02 1.41
C ARG A 193 -3.45 3.70 1.83
N LYS A 194 -2.90 3.05 2.88
CA LYS A 194 -3.48 1.85 3.50
C LYS A 194 -4.91 2.10 3.99
N GLY A 195 -5.13 3.18 4.74
CA GLY A 195 -6.46 3.57 5.24
C GLY A 195 -7.45 3.82 4.11
N GLY A 196 -7.01 4.40 3.00
CA GLY A 196 -7.85 4.58 1.81
C GLY A 196 -8.29 3.26 1.15
N ILE A 197 -7.41 2.25 1.13
CA ILE A 197 -7.72 0.91 0.59
C ILE A 197 -8.73 0.21 1.50
N LEU A 198 -8.48 0.18 2.80
CA LEU A 198 -9.38 -0.45 3.78
C LEU A 198 -10.77 0.21 3.77
N SER A 199 -10.82 1.54 3.79
CA SER A 199 -12.10 2.26 3.70
C SER A 199 -12.86 1.97 2.40
N GLY A 200 -12.15 1.78 1.28
CA GLY A 200 -12.76 1.36 0.02
C GLY A 200 -13.33 -0.06 0.07
N LYS A 201 -12.61 -0.98 0.71
CA LYS A 201 -13.06 -2.37 0.92
C LYS A 201 -14.30 -2.42 1.80
N ASP A 202 -14.29 -1.74 2.94
CA ASP A 202 -15.42 -1.69 3.87
C ASP A 202 -16.69 -1.19 3.17
N ARG A 203 -16.58 -0.10 2.38
CA ARG A 203 -17.70 0.43 1.59
C ARG A 203 -18.23 -0.57 0.56
N ASN A 204 -17.34 -1.30 -0.12
CA ASN A 204 -17.74 -2.31 -1.10
C ASN A 204 -18.43 -3.51 -0.42
N GLU A 205 -17.97 -3.93 0.75
CA GLU A 205 -18.60 -4.99 1.53
C GLU A 205 -19.99 -4.58 2.03
N GLU A 206 -20.12 -3.37 2.57
CA GLU A 206 -21.42 -2.79 2.96
C GLU A 206 -22.40 -2.71 1.78
N MET A 207 -21.93 -2.20 0.64
CA MET A 207 -22.74 -2.14 -0.58
C MET A 207 -23.15 -3.52 -1.06
N SER A 208 -22.23 -4.49 -1.05
CA SER A 208 -22.51 -5.86 -1.51
C SER A 208 -23.49 -6.58 -0.59
N ALA A 209 -23.36 -6.42 0.73
CA ALA A 209 -24.28 -7.00 1.71
C ALA A 209 -25.69 -6.42 1.56
N ARG A 210 -25.81 -5.10 1.36
CA ARG A 210 -27.07 -4.42 1.07
C ARG A 210 -27.68 -4.92 -0.24
N ASP A 211 -26.90 -4.95 -1.31
CA ASP A 211 -27.39 -5.37 -2.63
C ASP A 211 -27.83 -6.86 -2.58
N ALA A 212 -27.11 -7.73 -1.86
CA ALA A 212 -27.53 -9.11 -1.64
C ALA A 212 -28.86 -9.21 -0.85
N ALA A 213 -29.07 -8.35 0.15
CA ALA A 213 -30.34 -8.30 0.89
C ALA A 213 -31.51 -7.83 0.00
N ILE A 214 -31.26 -6.86 -0.89
CA ILE A 214 -32.21 -6.39 -1.91
C ILE A 214 -32.61 -7.54 -2.84
N LEU A 215 -31.64 -8.29 -3.36
CA LEU A 215 -31.89 -9.44 -4.25
C LEU A 215 -32.70 -10.53 -3.53
N LYS A 216 -32.31 -10.89 -2.31
CA LYS A 216 -33.03 -11.87 -1.50
C LYS A 216 -34.48 -11.45 -1.25
N GLN A 217 -34.73 -10.18 -0.97
CA GLN A 217 -36.09 -9.69 -0.79
C GLN A 217 -36.90 -9.74 -2.09
N ALA A 218 -36.27 -9.43 -3.22
CA ALA A 218 -36.91 -9.53 -4.52
C ALA A 218 -37.32 -10.97 -4.85
N ASP A 219 -36.45 -11.94 -4.58
CA ASP A 219 -36.77 -13.37 -4.75
C ASP A 219 -37.93 -13.80 -3.86
N ASN A 220 -37.90 -13.44 -2.56
CA ASN A 220 -39.01 -13.73 -1.65
C ASN A 220 -40.36 -13.20 -2.16
N LEU A 221 -40.38 -11.98 -2.72
CA LEU A 221 -41.60 -11.38 -3.27
C LEU A 221 -42.05 -12.08 -4.56
N ARG A 222 -41.12 -12.54 -5.40
CA ARG A 222 -41.43 -13.34 -6.58
C ARG A 222 -42.02 -14.70 -6.21
N ASP A 223 -41.48 -15.36 -5.20
CA ASP A 223 -41.98 -16.64 -4.69
C ASP A 223 -43.39 -16.51 -4.11
N GLN A 224 -43.72 -15.33 -3.57
CA GLN A 224 -45.07 -14.95 -3.15
C GLN A 224 -46.01 -14.59 -4.31
N GLY A 225 -45.55 -14.69 -5.56
CA GLY A 225 -46.34 -14.44 -6.78
C GLY A 225 -46.36 -12.99 -7.24
N LEU A 226 -45.47 -12.12 -6.73
CA LEU A 226 -45.43 -10.72 -7.15
C LEU A 226 -44.95 -10.60 -8.62
N PRO A 227 -45.69 -9.91 -9.52
CA PRO A 227 -45.26 -9.69 -10.89
C PRO A 227 -43.99 -8.84 -10.98
N ARG A 228 -43.08 -9.19 -11.90
CA ARG A 228 -41.81 -8.48 -12.12
C ARG A 228 -41.95 -6.96 -12.24
N ARG A 229 -42.96 -6.49 -12.98
CA ARG A 229 -43.26 -5.05 -13.16
C ARG A 229 -43.44 -4.25 -11.85
N ASN A 230 -43.79 -4.93 -10.75
CA ASN A 230 -44.03 -4.31 -9.45
C ASN A 230 -42.85 -4.51 -8.47
N LEU A 231 -41.86 -5.33 -8.84
CA LEU A 231 -40.82 -5.80 -7.93
C LEU A 231 -39.99 -4.65 -7.35
N ALA A 232 -39.44 -3.80 -8.22
CA ALA A 232 -38.64 -2.64 -7.80
C ALA A 232 -39.40 -1.70 -6.84
N THR A 233 -40.71 -1.52 -7.04
CA THR A 233 -41.53 -0.66 -6.17
C THR A 233 -41.72 -1.27 -4.79
N HIS A 234 -41.97 -2.58 -4.70
CA HIS A 234 -42.16 -3.26 -3.42
C HIS A 234 -40.84 -3.42 -2.66
N VAL A 235 -39.75 -3.72 -3.35
CA VAL A 235 -38.41 -3.80 -2.74
C VAL A 235 -37.95 -2.42 -2.25
N HIS A 236 -38.23 -1.35 -3.00
CA HIS A 236 -37.95 0.01 -2.54
C HIS A 236 -38.70 0.35 -1.24
N ARG A 237 -40.00 0.08 -1.18
CA ARG A 237 -40.80 0.32 0.05
C ARG A 237 -40.27 -0.49 1.23
N TRP A 238 -39.95 -1.76 1.01
CA TRP A 238 -39.32 -2.58 2.04
C TRP A 238 -38.00 -1.98 2.54
N LEU A 239 -37.16 -1.46 1.64
CA LEU A 239 -35.91 -0.81 2.02
C LEU A 239 -36.13 0.47 2.83
N GLU A 240 -37.13 1.28 2.45
CA GLU A 240 -37.58 2.44 3.23
C GLU A 240 -38.01 2.02 4.65
N ASP A 241 -38.77 0.94 4.76
CA ASP A 241 -39.22 0.39 6.04
C ASP A 241 -38.04 -0.09 6.90
N GLN A 242 -37.03 -0.75 6.30
CA GLN A 242 -35.82 -1.19 7.04
C GLN A 242 -35.01 -0.02 7.58
N ILE A 243 -34.92 1.09 6.83
CA ILE A 243 -34.18 2.29 7.25
C ILE A 243 -34.94 3.09 8.30
N ALA A 244 -36.27 3.07 8.26
CA ALA A 244 -37.13 3.67 9.27
C ALA A 244 -37.04 2.97 10.63
N LEU A 245 -36.52 1.74 10.70
CA LEU A 245 -36.29 1.04 11.98
C LEU A 245 -35.28 1.80 12.86
N PRO A 246 -35.47 1.82 14.19
CA PRO A 246 -34.49 2.34 15.12
C PRO A 246 -33.13 1.65 14.92
N PRO A 247 -31.98 2.34 15.11
CA PRO A 247 -30.65 1.78 14.84
C PRO A 247 -30.39 0.41 15.49
N LYS A 248 -30.89 0.19 16.72
CA LYS A 248 -30.74 -1.07 17.45
C LYS A 248 -31.57 -2.24 16.90
N GLN A 249 -32.54 -1.97 16.02
CA GLN A 249 -33.43 -2.96 15.40
C GLN A 249 -33.11 -3.17 13.91
N ARG A 250 -32.16 -2.41 13.35
CA ARG A 250 -31.77 -2.54 11.95
C ARG A 250 -31.03 -3.85 11.72
N PRO A 251 -31.20 -4.47 10.54
CA PRO A 251 -30.45 -5.66 10.18
C PRO A 251 -28.96 -5.32 10.03
N THR A 252 -28.09 -6.31 10.25
CA THR A 252 -26.62 -6.12 10.27
C THR A 252 -26.03 -5.62 8.96
N TRP A 253 -26.67 -5.88 7.82
CA TRP A 253 -26.25 -5.36 6.52
C TRP A 253 -26.60 -3.88 6.30
N LEU A 254 -27.36 -3.27 7.20
CA LEU A 254 -27.78 -1.88 7.14
C LEU A 254 -27.14 -1.07 8.29
N PRO A 255 -25.98 -0.42 8.05
CA PRO A 255 -25.32 0.41 9.05
C PRO A 255 -26.22 1.49 9.66
N SER A 256 -25.96 1.84 10.92
CA SER A 256 -26.72 2.85 11.67
C SER A 256 -26.65 4.24 11.05
N GLU A 257 -25.59 4.52 10.31
CA GLU A 257 -25.26 5.79 9.67
C GLU A 257 -26.08 6.03 8.39
N ILE A 258 -26.69 4.98 7.83
CA ILE A 258 -27.53 5.11 6.64
C ILE A 258 -28.89 5.69 7.02
N GLU A 259 -29.09 6.95 6.67
CA GLU A 259 -30.33 7.69 6.94
C GLU A 259 -31.29 7.70 5.74
N LYS A 260 -30.83 7.34 4.53
CA LYS A 260 -31.61 7.43 3.30
C LYS A 260 -31.57 6.14 2.51
N ALA A 261 -32.74 5.70 2.06
CA ALA A 261 -32.88 4.56 1.16
C ALA A 261 -32.30 4.86 -0.23
N LEU A 262 -31.86 3.81 -0.91
CA LEU A 262 -31.66 3.88 -2.35
C LEU A 262 -32.96 4.29 -3.02
N THR A 263 -32.87 5.13 -4.04
CA THR A 263 -34.03 5.48 -4.85
C THR A 263 -34.58 4.26 -5.60
N ARG A 264 -35.87 4.27 -5.94
CA ARG A 264 -36.50 3.20 -6.73
C ARG A 264 -35.69 2.89 -8.01
N ARG A 265 -35.16 3.92 -8.68
CA ARG A 265 -34.34 3.76 -9.89
C ARG A 265 -33.05 2.99 -9.63
N GLN A 266 -32.41 3.20 -8.48
CA GLN A 266 -31.20 2.46 -8.11
C GLN A 266 -31.52 1.01 -7.76
N VAL A 267 -32.63 0.77 -7.04
CA VAL A 267 -33.13 -0.59 -6.80
C VAL A 267 -33.42 -1.31 -8.12
N ASP A 268 -34.12 -0.66 -9.04
CA ASP A 268 -34.43 -1.17 -10.37
C ASP A 268 -33.17 -1.55 -11.16
N ALA A 269 -32.13 -0.70 -11.10
CA ALA A 269 -30.84 -0.98 -11.75
C ALA A 269 -30.12 -2.19 -11.14
N ILE A 270 -30.15 -2.36 -9.81
CA ILE A 270 -29.59 -3.53 -9.12
C ILE A 270 -30.32 -4.81 -9.54
N LEU A 271 -31.65 -4.79 -9.56
CA LEU A 271 -32.47 -5.94 -9.96
C LEU A 271 -32.25 -6.31 -11.43
N THR A 272 -32.16 -5.31 -12.31
CA THR A 272 -31.90 -5.51 -13.75
C THR A 272 -30.53 -6.11 -13.98
N LYS A 273 -29.50 -5.65 -13.25
CA LYS A 273 -28.14 -6.20 -13.33
C LYS A 273 -28.05 -7.69 -12.99
N HIS A 274 -29.01 -8.22 -12.24
CA HIS A 274 -29.07 -9.61 -11.79
C HIS A 274 -30.24 -10.39 -12.42
N ASP A 275 -30.77 -9.95 -13.57
CA ASP A 275 -31.80 -10.64 -14.35
C ASP A 275 -33.13 -10.92 -13.59
N LEU A 276 -33.47 -10.10 -12.59
CA LEU A 276 -34.72 -10.22 -11.82
C LEU A 276 -35.91 -9.42 -12.37
N MET A 277 -35.66 -8.54 -13.34
CA MET A 277 -36.67 -7.74 -14.07
C MET A 277 -36.83 -8.29 -15.48
#